data_AF-A0A845YWV4-F1
#
_entry.id   AF-A0A845YWV4-F1
#
_cell.length_a   1.000
_cell.length_b   1.000
_cell.length_c   1.000
_cell.angle_alpha   90.00
_cell.angle_beta   90.00
_cell.angle_gamma   90.00
#
_symmetry.space_group_name_H-M   'P 1'
#
loop_
_entity.id
_entity.type
_entity.pdbx_description
1 polymer ?
#
loop_
_entity_poly.entity_id
_entity_poly.type
_entity_poly.pdbx_seq_one_letter_code
_entity_poly.pdbx_strand_id
1 'polypeptide(L)'
;MSTDVVLLQDLTGSYRDDLSNMKKQIPIAVNRLTNPYLEEIFGPDIEFGISTFKDKPVSPFGGSSDYVYQSELAFTNDIATVKNEVDSFSASGGADGPEAQLEALTHTAFDSDGGLNYRSGSTRIAVISTDASYHVAGDYATAPANDLDSNIEDEDYPTIAGLKSVLETEDMIPVFLVTDGVEGDYEDLVDQLGRGYVTSLNPDSSNVSDAIKYAVAKSNLGAALEEGTTSSDELNGDGSNDIIFGLDGEDQIFGYGGNDFLDGGFDLDYLYGGAGSDTVSGGDGADYVEGNNGPDTLIGGSGNDTLIAGVGNDVLQGDDGDDILDGGLDPTFSDSDTYVFDTGAEYGVLELGVDQISFFKPNDKIQLSQDTFTAVDPSNFFGEASTVSEAKTLDEAIVNVGGQLYYNENGVDPGFGSGGQFASVSFSFLPLNSSNFDIVDTD
;
A
#
# COMPACT_ATOMS: atom_id res chain seq x y z
N MET A 1 -18.06 -4.61 2.92
CA MET A 1 -18.04 -4.59 4.40
C MET A 1 -17.01 -3.53 4.74
N SER A 2 -17.25 -2.68 5.74
CA SER A 2 -16.27 -1.66 6.09
C SER A 2 -15.10 -2.29 6.86
N THR A 3 -13.89 -1.80 6.63
CA THR A 3 -12.67 -2.25 7.30
C THR A 3 -11.94 -1.05 7.90
N ASP A 4 -11.64 -1.13 9.19
CA ASP A 4 -10.91 -0.13 9.95
C ASP A 4 -9.53 -0.70 10.28
N VAL A 5 -8.50 -0.15 9.65
CA VAL A 5 -7.11 -0.55 9.86
C VAL A 5 -6.42 0.49 10.74
N VAL A 6 -5.99 0.10 11.93
CA VAL A 6 -5.17 0.97 12.79
C VAL A 6 -3.71 0.60 12.62
N LEU A 7 -2.92 1.55 12.16
CA LEU A 7 -1.47 1.45 12.15
C LEU A 7 -0.98 1.86 13.55
N LEU A 8 -0.61 0.89 14.38
CA LEU A 8 -0.05 1.09 15.72
C LEU A 8 1.49 1.06 15.64
N GLN A 9 2.10 2.23 15.74
CA GLN A 9 3.49 2.47 15.35
C GLN A 9 4.42 2.63 16.54
N ASP A 10 5.49 1.86 16.55
CA ASP A 10 6.59 2.02 17.50
C ASP A 10 7.36 3.32 17.20
N LEU A 11 7.42 4.24 18.17
CA LEU A 11 8.20 5.47 18.08
C LEU A 11 9.30 5.54 19.13
N THR A 12 9.79 4.39 19.59
CA THR A 12 10.91 4.28 20.54
C THR A 12 12.24 4.64 19.88
N GLY A 13 13.32 4.63 20.65
CA GLY A 13 14.64 4.96 20.14
C GLY A 13 15.27 3.89 19.23
N SER A 14 14.87 2.63 19.37
CA SER A 14 15.37 1.50 18.55
C SER A 14 14.86 1.62 17.12
N TYR A 15 13.56 1.91 16.95
CA TYR A 15 12.87 1.99 15.66
C TYR A 15 13.21 3.23 14.81
N ARG A 16 14.32 3.93 15.12
CA ARG A 16 14.66 5.22 14.49
C ARG A 16 15.14 5.05 13.05
N ASP A 17 15.87 4.00 12.77
CA ASP A 17 16.36 3.69 11.43
C ASP A 17 15.25 3.20 10.49
N ASP A 18 14.24 2.52 11.01
CA ASP A 18 13.04 2.11 10.26
C ASP A 18 12.16 3.30 9.88
N LEU A 19 12.09 4.31 10.76
CA LEU A 19 11.15 5.43 10.63
C LEU A 19 11.23 6.15 9.27
N SER A 20 12.41 6.19 8.61
CA SER A 20 12.49 6.77 7.26
C SER A 20 11.72 5.97 6.21
N ASN A 21 11.80 4.63 6.27
CA ASN A 21 11.05 3.77 5.36
C ASN A 21 9.56 3.78 5.73
N MET A 22 9.22 3.73 7.02
CA MET A 22 7.83 3.83 7.48
C MET A 22 7.12 5.09 6.95
N LYS A 23 7.78 6.26 7.02
CA LYS A 23 7.23 7.51 6.50
C LYS A 23 6.99 7.50 4.99
N LYS A 24 7.85 6.79 4.24
CA LYS A 24 7.70 6.65 2.79
C LYS A 24 6.59 5.64 2.46
N GLN A 25 6.59 4.49 3.12
CA GLN A 25 5.86 3.30 2.72
C GLN A 25 4.44 3.21 3.29
N ILE A 26 4.15 3.82 4.45
CA ILE A 26 2.78 3.83 5.00
C ILE A 26 1.79 4.50 4.03
N PRO A 27 2.06 5.70 3.47
CA PRO A 27 1.18 6.29 2.47
C PRO A 27 1.04 5.42 1.21
N ILE A 28 2.09 4.67 0.84
CA ILE A 28 2.08 3.77 -0.34
C ILE A 28 1.11 2.61 -0.07
N ALA A 29 1.19 2.03 1.12
CA ALA A 29 0.28 0.99 1.56
C ALA A 29 -1.18 1.47 1.50
N VAL A 30 -1.47 2.68 2.01
CA VAL A 30 -2.82 3.25 1.96
C VAL A 30 -3.28 3.41 0.51
N ASN A 31 -2.47 4.02 -0.36
CA ASN A 31 -2.80 4.20 -1.77
C ASN A 31 -3.14 2.86 -2.45
N ARG A 32 -2.28 1.85 -2.26
CA ARG A 32 -2.50 0.48 -2.80
C ARG A 32 -3.79 -0.14 -2.28
N LEU A 33 -4.02 -0.06 -0.98
CA LEU A 33 -5.19 -0.67 -0.34
C LEU A 33 -6.51 0.02 -0.68
N THR A 34 -6.47 1.31 -1.05
CA THR A 34 -7.64 2.07 -1.52
C THR A 34 -7.81 2.03 -3.03
N ASN A 35 -6.94 1.34 -3.78
CA ASN A 35 -7.04 1.25 -5.23
C ASN A 35 -8.38 0.58 -5.62
N PRO A 36 -9.23 1.22 -6.44
CA PRO A 36 -10.55 0.69 -6.81
C PRO A 36 -10.47 -0.62 -7.61
N TYR A 37 -9.34 -0.92 -8.23
CA TYR A 37 -9.11 -2.20 -8.91
C TYR A 37 -8.86 -3.36 -7.95
N LEU A 38 -8.61 -3.09 -6.66
CA LEU A 38 -8.28 -4.07 -5.62
C LEU A 38 -9.39 -4.26 -4.57
N GLU A 39 -10.58 -3.70 -4.80
CA GLU A 39 -11.73 -3.79 -3.87
C GLU A 39 -12.19 -5.23 -3.59
N GLU A 40 -11.96 -6.18 -4.51
CA GLU A 40 -12.29 -7.60 -4.30
C GLU A 40 -11.44 -8.22 -3.18
N ILE A 41 -10.23 -7.70 -2.96
CA ILE A 41 -9.25 -8.20 -1.98
C ILE A 41 -9.35 -7.41 -0.67
N PHE A 42 -9.34 -6.09 -0.75
CA PHE A 42 -9.26 -5.22 0.44
C PHE A 42 -10.63 -4.72 0.92
N GLY A 43 -11.65 -4.83 0.08
CA GLY A 43 -12.99 -4.32 0.32
C GLY A 43 -13.16 -2.87 -0.17
N PRO A 44 -14.38 -2.47 -0.54
CA PRO A 44 -14.67 -1.16 -1.13
C PRO A 44 -14.77 0.00 -0.11
N ASP A 45 -14.52 -0.26 1.17
CA ASP A 45 -14.79 0.69 2.25
C ASP A 45 -13.77 0.53 3.38
N ILE A 46 -12.51 0.86 3.07
CA ILE A 46 -11.37 0.77 3.98
C ILE A 46 -10.95 2.18 4.46
N GLU A 47 -10.72 2.32 5.76
CA GLU A 47 -10.16 3.55 6.35
C GLU A 47 -9.02 3.22 7.30
N PHE A 48 -8.08 4.17 7.44
CA PHE A 48 -6.86 4.03 8.21
C PHE A 48 -6.84 5.02 9.37
N GLY A 49 -6.63 4.51 10.57
CA GLY A 49 -6.30 5.29 11.76
C GLY A 49 -4.84 5.09 12.12
N ILE A 50 -4.24 6.05 12.81
CA ILE A 50 -2.85 5.93 13.29
C ILE A 50 -2.82 6.14 14.80
N SER A 51 -2.14 5.23 15.48
CA SER A 51 -1.78 5.37 16.88
C SER A 51 -0.31 5.04 17.06
N THR A 52 0.29 5.53 18.12
CA THR A 52 1.71 5.31 18.40
C THR A 52 1.90 4.87 19.84
N PHE A 53 3.05 4.25 20.10
CA PHE A 53 3.46 3.88 21.44
C PHE A 53 4.97 4.03 21.62
N LYS A 54 5.36 4.08 22.89
CA LYS A 54 6.75 3.99 23.34
C LYS A 54 6.80 3.03 24.52
N ASP A 55 7.13 3.56 25.68
CA ASP A 55 7.06 2.83 26.94
C ASP A 55 6.43 3.67 28.05
N LYS A 56 6.22 3.06 29.20
CA LYS A 56 5.78 3.74 30.41
C LYS A 56 6.77 4.85 30.77
N PRO A 57 6.30 6.08 31.07
CA PRO A 57 7.16 7.20 31.44
C PRO A 57 7.73 7.11 32.87
N VAL A 58 8.28 5.96 33.23
CA VAL A 58 8.81 5.64 34.55
C VAL A 58 10.08 4.79 34.42
N SER A 59 11.10 5.14 35.19
CA SER A 59 12.36 4.39 35.22
C SER A 59 12.17 3.02 35.88
N PRO A 60 12.74 1.93 35.34
CA PRO A 60 13.75 1.88 34.27
C PRO A 60 13.24 1.83 32.82
N PHE A 61 11.93 1.69 32.61
CA PHE A 61 11.29 1.42 31.31
C PHE A 61 11.41 2.59 30.32
N GLY A 62 10.92 3.77 30.71
CA GLY A 62 10.91 4.94 29.84
C GLY A 62 11.36 6.23 30.49
N GLY A 63 11.63 7.21 29.63
CA GLY A 63 11.88 8.60 30.02
C GLY A 63 10.58 9.35 30.34
N SER A 64 10.69 10.53 30.96
CA SER A 64 9.51 11.35 31.31
C SER A 64 8.72 11.89 30.10
N SER A 65 9.25 11.74 28.88
CA SER A 65 8.62 12.12 27.62
C SER A 65 7.96 10.92 26.92
N ASP A 66 8.12 9.73 27.45
CA ASP A 66 7.57 8.52 26.85
C ASP A 66 6.08 8.43 27.21
N TYR A 67 5.38 7.54 26.52
CA TYR A 67 3.96 7.32 26.70
C TYR A 67 3.62 5.91 26.23
N VAL A 68 2.57 5.35 26.83
CA VAL A 68 2.09 4.00 26.51
C VAL A 68 1.28 3.99 25.22
N TYR A 69 0.44 5.00 25.00
CA TYR A 69 -0.46 5.06 23.86
C TYR A 69 -0.78 6.52 23.51
N GLN A 70 -0.78 6.82 22.22
CA GLN A 70 -1.28 8.08 21.68
C GLN A 70 -2.06 7.81 20.39
N SER A 71 -3.30 8.30 20.30
CA SER A 71 -4.02 8.35 19.03
C SER A 71 -3.54 9.60 18.27
N GLU A 72 -3.05 9.38 17.05
CA GLU A 72 -2.49 10.44 16.20
C GLU A 72 -3.50 10.88 15.14
N LEU A 73 -4.16 9.91 14.50
CA LEU A 73 -5.06 10.16 13.38
C LEU A 73 -6.32 9.29 13.46
N ALA A 74 -7.48 9.94 13.40
CA ALA A 74 -8.77 9.27 13.25
C ALA A 74 -8.91 8.61 11.87
N PHE A 75 -9.80 7.64 11.75
CA PHE A 75 -10.00 6.90 10.50
C PHE A 75 -10.27 7.82 9.30
N THR A 76 -9.48 7.61 8.24
CA THR A 76 -9.56 8.30 6.96
C THR A 76 -8.99 7.42 5.85
N ASN A 77 -9.47 7.57 4.63
CA ASN A 77 -8.82 7.04 3.42
C ASN A 77 -8.05 8.13 2.65
N ASP A 78 -8.00 9.34 3.19
CA ASP A 78 -7.24 10.45 2.63
C ASP A 78 -5.74 10.25 2.85
N ILE A 79 -5.06 9.82 1.79
CA ILE A 79 -3.61 9.59 1.73
C ILE A 79 -2.84 10.84 2.21
N ALA A 80 -3.37 12.05 1.93
CA ALA A 80 -2.76 13.32 2.32
C ALA A 80 -2.62 13.46 3.81
N THR A 81 -3.73 13.22 4.49
CA THR A 81 -3.82 13.34 5.93
C THR A 81 -2.93 12.30 6.59
N VAL A 82 -2.92 11.06 6.07
CA VAL A 82 -2.01 10.00 6.53
C VAL A 82 -0.55 10.43 6.39
N LYS A 83 -0.15 10.89 5.21
CA LYS A 83 1.22 11.31 4.91
C LYS A 83 1.69 12.45 5.81
N ASN A 84 0.88 13.49 5.96
CA ASN A 84 1.21 14.63 6.81
C ASN A 84 1.39 14.23 8.28
N GLU A 85 0.60 13.27 8.75
CA GLU A 85 0.72 12.74 10.10
C GLU A 85 2.03 11.97 10.27
N VAL A 86 2.30 10.98 9.42
CA VAL A 86 3.53 10.16 9.54
C VAL A 86 4.80 10.99 9.34
N ASP A 87 4.78 12.00 8.46
CA ASP A 87 5.91 12.91 8.26
C ASP A 87 6.29 13.67 9.55
N SER A 88 5.33 13.89 10.45
CA SER A 88 5.56 14.57 11.73
C SER A 88 6.25 13.69 12.78
N PHE A 89 6.24 12.37 12.61
CA PHE A 89 6.69 11.42 13.63
C PHE A 89 8.18 11.52 13.95
N SER A 90 8.54 11.18 15.19
CA SER A 90 9.93 11.12 15.64
C SER A 90 10.17 10.01 16.67
N ALA A 91 11.12 9.14 16.33
CA ALA A 91 11.52 7.98 17.12
C ALA A 91 12.50 8.36 18.26
N SER A 92 12.09 8.16 19.50
CA SER A 92 12.85 8.46 20.72
C SER A 92 12.20 7.86 21.96
N GLY A 93 12.96 7.64 23.03
CA GLY A 93 12.44 6.97 24.25
C GLY A 93 12.80 5.49 24.22
N GLY A 94 12.13 4.68 25.04
CA GLY A 94 12.43 3.25 25.19
C GLY A 94 13.79 3.06 25.86
N ALA A 95 13.81 3.10 27.19
CA ALA A 95 15.06 3.13 27.95
C ALA A 95 15.62 1.74 28.25
N ASP A 96 14.78 0.70 28.24
CA ASP A 96 15.20 -0.70 28.20
C ASP A 96 15.04 -1.32 26.81
N GLY A 97 14.54 -2.55 26.70
CA GLY A 97 14.60 -3.34 25.47
C GLY A 97 13.22 -3.83 25.03
N PRO A 98 12.40 -4.36 25.95
CA PRO A 98 10.98 -4.52 25.69
C PRO A 98 10.25 -3.18 25.78
N GLU A 99 9.12 -3.06 25.10
CA GLU A 99 8.35 -1.81 24.99
C GLU A 99 6.86 -2.04 25.35
N ALA A 100 5.99 -1.02 25.25
CA ALA A 100 4.61 -1.07 25.78
C ALA A 100 3.51 -1.52 24.79
N GLN A 101 3.84 -2.11 23.65
CA GLN A 101 2.90 -2.46 22.56
C GLN A 101 1.66 -3.25 22.99
N LEU A 102 1.74 -4.14 23.98
CA LEU A 102 0.56 -4.90 24.43
C LEU A 102 -0.44 -4.05 25.22
N GLU A 103 0.06 -3.08 25.97
CA GLU A 103 -0.78 -2.10 26.66
C GLU A 103 -1.32 -1.08 25.66
N ALA A 104 -0.48 -0.63 24.73
CA ALA A 104 -0.91 0.21 23.63
C ALA A 104 -2.05 -0.43 22.83
N LEU A 105 -1.91 -1.70 22.46
CA LEU A 105 -2.93 -2.47 21.76
C LEU A 105 -4.24 -2.62 22.58
N THR A 106 -4.12 -2.71 23.91
CA THR A 106 -5.29 -2.69 24.81
C THR A 106 -6.05 -1.36 24.69
N HIS A 107 -5.33 -0.24 24.71
CA HIS A 107 -5.93 1.09 24.53
C HIS A 107 -6.45 1.32 23.11
N THR A 108 -5.73 0.87 22.08
CA THR A 108 -6.20 0.87 20.69
C THR A 108 -7.55 0.18 20.57
N ALA A 109 -7.77 -0.93 21.28
CA ALA A 109 -9.06 -1.64 21.27
C ALA A 109 -10.21 -0.86 21.91
N PHE A 110 -9.95 -0.12 22.98
CA PHE A 110 -10.98 0.67 23.64
C PHE A 110 -11.26 2.03 22.98
N ASP A 111 -10.46 2.45 22.00
CA ASP A 111 -10.54 3.80 21.41
C ASP A 111 -11.74 4.02 20.44
N SER A 112 -12.86 3.34 20.69
CA SER A 112 -14.12 3.53 19.97
C SER A 112 -14.78 4.88 20.28
N ASP A 113 -14.52 5.44 21.46
CA ASP A 113 -15.09 6.72 21.92
C ASP A 113 -14.02 7.83 22.11
N GLY A 114 -12.79 7.63 21.64
CA GLY A 114 -11.69 8.59 21.81
C GLY A 114 -11.14 9.16 20.50
N GLY A 115 -9.85 9.02 20.23
CA GLY A 115 -9.18 9.64 19.09
C GLY A 115 -9.46 8.93 17.76
N LEU A 116 -9.47 7.60 17.76
CA LEU A 116 -9.67 6.79 16.55
C LEU A 116 -11.13 6.79 16.05
N ASN A 117 -12.12 6.60 16.93
CA ASN A 117 -13.56 6.57 16.62
C ASN A 117 -13.97 5.49 15.59
N TYR A 118 -13.76 4.21 15.93
CA TYR A 118 -14.13 3.08 15.06
C TYR A 118 -15.54 3.17 14.48
N ARG A 119 -15.66 2.85 13.20
CA ARG A 119 -16.93 2.83 12.48
C ARG A 119 -17.78 1.65 12.97
N SER A 120 -19.09 1.85 13.03
CA SER A 120 -19.98 0.83 13.59
C SER A 120 -20.07 -0.38 12.65
N GLY A 121 -19.65 -1.54 13.14
CA GLY A 121 -19.72 -2.81 12.41
C GLY A 121 -18.62 -3.01 11.37
N SER A 122 -17.55 -2.21 11.41
CA SER A 122 -16.34 -2.45 10.64
C SER A 122 -15.58 -3.67 11.17
N THR A 123 -14.89 -4.37 10.27
CA THR A 123 -13.80 -5.28 10.65
C THR A 123 -12.66 -4.43 11.23
N ARG A 124 -12.16 -4.77 12.42
CA ARG A 124 -11.07 -4.02 13.07
C ARG A 124 -9.77 -4.78 12.96
N ILE A 125 -8.78 -4.19 12.29
CA ILE A 125 -7.44 -4.74 12.15
C ILE A 125 -6.48 -3.77 12.82
N ALA A 126 -5.72 -4.23 13.81
CA ALA A 126 -4.62 -3.44 14.37
C ALA A 126 -3.32 -4.00 13.84
N VAL A 127 -2.59 -3.21 13.06
CA VAL A 127 -1.29 -3.54 12.49
C VAL A 127 -0.22 -2.89 13.35
N ILE A 128 0.54 -3.71 14.07
CA ILE A 128 1.56 -3.30 15.03
C ILE A 128 2.93 -3.47 14.39
N SER A 129 3.65 -2.37 14.16
CA SER A 129 5.00 -2.39 13.57
C SER A 129 6.04 -2.10 14.64
N THR A 130 6.99 -3.01 14.87
CA THR A 130 8.02 -2.86 15.91
C THR A 130 9.23 -3.78 15.68
N ASP A 131 10.41 -3.36 16.13
CA ASP A 131 11.64 -4.15 16.16
C ASP A 131 11.95 -4.72 17.57
N ALA A 132 11.07 -4.44 18.55
CA ALA A 132 11.31 -4.72 19.95
C ALA A 132 10.48 -5.90 20.48
N SER A 133 10.99 -6.52 21.54
CA SER A 133 10.19 -7.41 22.40
C SER A 133 9.15 -6.61 23.20
N TYR A 134 8.21 -7.27 23.88
CA TYR A 134 7.13 -6.61 24.62
C TYR A 134 7.22 -6.83 26.14
N HIS A 135 6.73 -5.86 26.90
CA HIS A 135 6.47 -6.01 28.32
C HIS A 135 5.18 -6.77 28.63
N VAL A 136 5.18 -7.48 29.77
CA VAL A 136 4.01 -8.19 30.31
C VAL A 136 3.84 -7.96 31.81
N ALA A 137 2.65 -8.27 32.33
CA ALA A 137 2.37 -8.24 33.76
C ALA A 137 3.48 -8.90 34.60
N GLY A 138 3.97 -8.17 35.59
CA GLY A 138 5.09 -8.57 36.45
C GLY A 138 6.40 -7.83 36.14
N ASP A 139 6.54 -7.24 34.97
CA ASP A 139 7.72 -6.44 34.63
C ASP A 139 7.76 -5.14 35.44
N TYR A 140 6.59 -4.51 35.66
CA TYR A 140 6.42 -3.39 36.58
C TYR A 140 5.70 -3.80 37.88
N ALA A 141 6.14 -4.93 38.47
CA ALA A 141 5.51 -5.54 39.66
C ALA A 141 5.40 -4.65 40.92
N THR A 142 6.02 -3.46 40.94
CA THR A 142 5.83 -2.49 42.02
C THR A 142 4.56 -1.66 41.89
N ALA A 143 3.98 -1.59 40.70
CA ALA A 143 2.73 -0.90 40.41
C ALA A 143 1.51 -1.77 40.77
N PRO A 144 0.32 -1.16 40.90
CA PRO A 144 -0.94 -1.90 40.91
C PRO A 144 -1.10 -2.75 39.65
N ALA A 145 -1.82 -3.87 39.75
CA ALA A 145 -2.08 -4.70 38.57
C ALA A 145 -3.00 -3.97 37.59
N ASN A 146 -2.69 -4.09 36.29
CA ASN A 146 -3.50 -3.52 35.21
C ASN A 146 -4.97 -3.95 35.34
N ASP A 147 -5.89 -2.99 35.38
CA ASP A 147 -7.32 -3.27 35.54
C ASP A 147 -8.09 -3.42 34.21
N LEU A 148 -7.38 -3.25 33.07
CA LEU A 148 -7.88 -3.39 31.70
C LEU A 148 -9.03 -2.43 31.38
N ASP A 149 -8.97 -1.21 31.90
CA ASP A 149 -9.85 -0.13 31.49
C ASP A 149 -9.24 0.79 30.41
N SER A 150 -9.97 1.81 30.01
CA SER A 150 -9.56 2.74 28.96
C SER A 150 -8.56 3.82 29.43
N ASN A 151 -8.33 3.94 30.74
CA ASN A 151 -7.50 4.98 31.33
C ASN A 151 -6.04 4.53 31.36
N ILE A 152 -5.14 5.39 30.89
CA ILE A 152 -3.70 5.15 31.02
C ILE A 152 -3.29 5.58 32.43
N GLU A 153 -3.04 4.60 33.31
CA GLU A 153 -2.69 4.81 34.72
C GLU A 153 -1.27 4.30 35.05
N ASP A 154 -0.77 4.64 36.24
CA ASP A 154 0.52 4.13 36.76
C ASP A 154 0.33 2.71 37.32
N GLU A 155 -0.04 1.79 36.42
CA GLU A 155 -0.27 0.38 36.66
C GLU A 155 0.80 -0.47 35.97
N ASP A 156 0.87 -1.74 36.36
CA ASP A 156 1.68 -2.75 35.69
C ASP A 156 1.16 -2.99 34.26
N TYR A 157 1.95 -3.68 33.44
CA TYR A 157 1.56 -4.06 32.08
C TYR A 157 0.43 -5.11 32.11
N PRO A 158 -0.38 -5.22 31.03
CA PRO A 158 -1.46 -6.19 30.98
C PRO A 158 -0.94 -7.64 30.97
N THR A 159 -1.79 -8.55 31.46
CA THR A 159 -1.56 -9.98 31.23
C THR A 159 -1.96 -10.35 29.80
N ILE A 160 -1.28 -11.32 29.18
CA ILE A 160 -1.67 -11.84 27.85
C ILE A 160 -3.13 -12.35 27.85
N ALA A 161 -3.57 -12.99 28.93
CA ALA A 161 -4.96 -13.44 29.07
C ALA A 161 -5.98 -12.29 29.17
N GLY A 162 -5.55 -11.16 29.75
CA GLY A 162 -6.31 -9.91 29.80
C GLY A 162 -6.47 -9.31 28.41
N LEU A 163 -5.34 -9.09 27.71
CA LEU A 163 -5.32 -8.60 26.34
C LEU A 163 -6.17 -9.48 25.41
N LYS A 164 -6.05 -10.81 25.51
CA LYS A 164 -6.91 -11.76 24.78
C LYS A 164 -8.40 -11.46 24.98
N SER A 165 -8.83 -11.25 26.22
CA SER A 165 -10.23 -10.98 26.54
C SER A 165 -10.70 -9.64 25.97
N VAL A 166 -9.82 -8.63 25.96
CA VAL A 166 -10.08 -7.32 25.34
C VAL A 166 -10.27 -7.46 23.83
N LEU A 167 -9.31 -8.09 23.15
CA LEU A 167 -9.37 -8.29 21.70
C LEU A 167 -10.63 -9.08 21.32
N GLU A 168 -10.94 -10.19 22.01
CA GLU A 168 -12.18 -10.97 21.85
C GLU A 168 -13.45 -10.15 22.01
N THR A 169 -13.47 -9.22 22.97
CA THR A 169 -14.65 -8.37 23.24
C THR A 169 -14.83 -7.31 22.16
N GLU A 170 -13.74 -6.69 21.73
CA GLU A 170 -13.74 -5.60 20.75
C GLU A 170 -13.66 -6.08 19.29
N ASP A 171 -13.64 -7.39 19.10
CA ASP A 171 -13.51 -8.09 17.81
C ASP A 171 -12.38 -7.55 16.92
N MET A 172 -11.20 -7.35 17.51
CA MET A 172 -10.03 -6.80 16.81
C MET A 172 -8.99 -7.87 16.46
N ILE A 173 -8.58 -7.92 15.20
CA ILE A 173 -7.51 -8.78 14.72
C ILE A 173 -6.17 -8.05 14.91
N PRO A 174 -5.27 -8.49 15.82
CA PRO A 174 -3.92 -7.95 15.88
C PRO A 174 -3.05 -8.61 14.81
N VAL A 175 -2.27 -7.81 14.09
CA VAL A 175 -1.26 -8.28 13.15
C VAL A 175 0.07 -7.66 13.53
N PHE A 176 1.06 -8.50 13.87
CA PHE A 176 2.37 -8.03 14.31
C PHE A 176 3.32 -8.06 13.10
N LEU A 177 3.69 -6.88 12.60
CA LEU A 177 4.78 -6.71 11.64
C LEU A 177 6.06 -6.54 12.43
N VAL A 178 6.95 -7.53 12.40
CA VAL A 178 8.13 -7.53 13.26
C VAL A 178 9.38 -8.01 12.54
N THR A 179 10.52 -7.48 12.94
CA THR A 179 11.81 -7.91 12.38
C THR A 179 12.20 -9.32 12.86
N ASP A 180 12.98 -10.05 12.05
CA ASP A 180 13.39 -11.45 12.27
C ASP A 180 13.92 -11.78 13.68
N GLY A 181 14.43 -10.78 14.40
CA GLY A 181 15.02 -10.95 15.73
C GLY A 181 14.03 -11.31 16.82
N VAL A 182 12.75 -10.98 16.64
CA VAL A 182 11.70 -11.11 17.65
C VAL A 182 10.49 -11.94 17.18
N GLU A 183 10.45 -12.34 15.91
CA GLU A 183 9.33 -13.05 15.27
C GLU A 183 8.79 -14.22 16.11
N GLY A 184 9.66 -15.14 16.55
CA GLY A 184 9.25 -16.31 17.32
C GLY A 184 8.59 -15.98 18.67
N ASP A 185 8.96 -14.87 19.32
CA ASP A 185 8.28 -14.43 20.55
C ASP A 185 6.86 -13.95 20.25
N TYR A 186 6.64 -13.31 19.09
CA TYR A 186 5.31 -12.89 18.64
C TYR A 186 4.45 -14.04 18.10
N GLU A 187 5.05 -15.07 17.49
CA GLU A 187 4.33 -16.30 17.13
C GLU A 187 3.77 -16.97 18.39
N ASP A 188 4.61 -17.13 19.42
CA ASP A 188 4.20 -17.65 20.73
C ASP A 188 3.13 -16.76 21.40
N LEU A 189 3.19 -15.44 21.21
CA LEU A 189 2.16 -14.51 21.68
C LEU A 189 0.83 -14.73 20.95
N VAL A 190 0.83 -14.77 19.62
CA VAL A 190 -0.37 -14.99 18.80
C VAL A 190 -1.04 -16.31 19.16
N ASP A 191 -0.27 -17.37 19.37
CA ASP A 191 -0.78 -18.67 19.84
C ASP A 191 -1.52 -18.55 21.19
N GLN A 192 -0.98 -17.76 22.12
CA GLN A 192 -1.60 -17.50 23.42
C GLN A 192 -2.87 -16.65 23.29
N LEU A 193 -2.85 -15.62 22.44
CA LEU A 193 -4.01 -14.79 22.13
C LEU A 193 -5.09 -15.63 21.43
N GLY A 194 -4.71 -16.58 20.58
CA GLY A 194 -5.60 -17.42 19.79
C GLY A 194 -6.31 -16.65 18.67
N ARG A 195 -5.76 -15.50 18.26
CA ARG A 195 -6.22 -14.65 17.15
C ARG A 195 -5.08 -13.75 16.70
N GLY A 196 -5.15 -13.29 15.45
CA GLY A 196 -4.08 -12.53 14.82
C GLY A 196 -3.02 -13.43 14.18
N TYR A 197 -1.96 -12.80 13.69
CA TYR A 197 -0.80 -13.47 13.10
C TYR A 197 0.39 -12.52 13.05
N VAL A 198 1.54 -13.09 12.71
CA VAL A 198 2.80 -12.39 12.52
C VAL A 198 3.10 -12.34 11.03
N THR A 199 3.73 -11.27 10.59
CA THR A 199 4.37 -11.16 9.28
C THR A 199 5.71 -10.44 9.46
N SER A 200 6.67 -10.77 8.62
CA SER A 200 8.03 -10.25 8.72
C SER A 200 8.13 -8.79 8.28
N LEU A 201 8.99 -8.05 8.98
CA LEU A 201 9.59 -6.83 8.48
C LEU A 201 11.06 -7.07 8.18
N ASN A 202 11.53 -6.51 7.07
CA ASN A 202 12.95 -6.36 6.81
C ASN A 202 13.60 -5.56 7.94
N PRO A 203 14.91 -5.73 8.20
CA PRO A 203 15.60 -5.05 9.31
C PRO A 203 15.55 -3.52 9.29
N ASP A 204 15.20 -2.91 8.16
CA ASP A 204 15.00 -1.47 8.01
C ASP A 204 13.54 -1.10 7.69
N SER A 205 12.61 -2.06 7.81
CA SER A 205 11.19 -1.93 7.45
C SER A 205 10.95 -1.45 6.02
N SER A 206 11.90 -1.72 5.11
CA SER A 206 11.72 -1.45 3.68
C SER A 206 10.48 -2.14 3.13
N ASN A 207 10.11 -3.29 3.72
CA ASN A 207 8.99 -4.10 3.26
C ASN A 207 7.61 -3.78 3.84
N VAL A 208 7.48 -2.66 4.57
CA VAL A 208 6.27 -2.42 5.37
C VAL A 208 5.00 -2.19 4.52
N SER A 209 5.13 -1.67 3.29
CA SER A 209 3.97 -1.45 2.42
C SER A 209 3.27 -2.78 2.10
N ASP A 210 4.00 -3.75 1.55
CA ASP A 210 3.39 -5.04 1.21
C ASP A 210 3.10 -5.90 2.44
N ALA A 211 3.85 -5.76 3.54
CA ALA A 211 3.48 -6.39 4.81
C ALA A 211 2.11 -5.90 5.33
N ILE A 212 1.81 -4.60 5.23
CA ILE A 212 0.48 -4.05 5.57
C ILE A 212 -0.56 -4.57 4.57
N LYS A 213 -0.25 -4.56 3.27
CA LYS A 213 -1.15 -5.04 2.20
C LYS A 213 -1.60 -6.48 2.46
N TYR A 214 -0.63 -7.35 2.70
CA TYR A 214 -0.86 -8.74 3.07
C TYR A 214 -1.63 -8.88 4.39
N ALA A 215 -1.29 -8.09 5.41
CA ALA A 215 -2.00 -8.06 6.69
C ALA A 215 -3.49 -7.66 6.56
N VAL A 216 -3.85 -6.87 5.56
CA VAL A 216 -5.27 -6.57 5.31
C VAL A 216 -5.92 -7.70 4.52
N ALA A 217 -5.28 -8.19 3.46
CA ALA A 217 -5.78 -9.30 2.65
C ALA A 217 -6.06 -10.54 3.48
N LYS A 218 -5.07 -11.03 4.24
CA LYS A 218 -5.19 -12.24 5.07
C LYS A 218 -6.24 -12.09 6.18
N SER A 219 -6.43 -10.88 6.70
CA SER A 219 -7.50 -10.59 7.67
C SER A 219 -8.90 -10.64 7.04
N ASN A 220 -9.05 -10.20 5.79
CA ASN A 220 -10.32 -10.22 5.06
C ASN A 220 -10.67 -11.60 4.49
N LEU A 221 -9.67 -12.32 3.98
CA LEU A 221 -9.85 -13.52 3.16
C LEU A 221 -9.61 -14.83 3.93
N GLY A 222 -8.77 -14.81 4.98
CA GLY A 222 -8.44 -15.99 5.76
C GLY A 222 -7.79 -17.10 4.93
N ALA A 223 -8.31 -18.33 5.03
CA ALA A 223 -7.71 -19.54 4.43
C ALA A 223 -7.92 -19.69 2.91
N ALA A 224 -8.41 -18.65 2.22
CA ALA A 224 -8.59 -18.65 0.76
C ALA A 224 -7.33 -18.24 -0.02
N LEU A 225 -6.23 -17.99 0.70
CA LEU A 225 -4.96 -17.46 0.23
C LEU A 225 -3.90 -18.56 0.12
N GLU A 226 -3.13 -18.55 -0.96
CA GLU A 226 -1.82 -19.20 -1.07
C GLU A 226 -0.70 -18.16 -0.83
N GLU A 227 0.32 -18.53 -0.07
CA GLU A 227 1.41 -17.64 0.32
C GLU A 227 2.76 -18.30 0.08
N GLY A 228 3.72 -17.52 -0.42
CA GLY A 228 5.13 -17.86 -0.47
C GLY A 228 5.81 -17.68 0.89
N THR A 229 7.11 -17.44 0.84
CA THR A 229 8.00 -17.28 1.97
C THR A 229 8.80 -15.99 1.82
N THR A 230 9.80 -15.75 2.69
CA THR A 230 10.72 -14.62 2.52
C THR A 230 11.89 -14.93 1.59
N SER A 231 11.71 -15.91 0.70
CA SER A 231 12.72 -16.43 -0.21
C SER A 231 12.08 -16.73 -1.54
N SER A 232 12.86 -16.65 -2.62
CA SER A 232 12.40 -17.00 -3.97
C SER A 232 11.64 -18.33 -4.04
N ASP A 233 10.39 -18.23 -4.45
CA ASP A 233 9.43 -19.31 -4.56
C ASP A 233 8.94 -19.52 -6.01
N GLU A 234 8.35 -20.69 -6.24
CA GLU A 234 7.61 -21.01 -7.47
C GLU A 234 6.19 -21.40 -7.06
N LEU A 235 5.25 -20.45 -7.20
CA LEU A 235 3.85 -20.58 -6.78
C LEU A 235 2.96 -20.87 -7.98
N ASN A 236 2.03 -21.81 -7.82
CA ASN A 236 1.24 -22.35 -8.93
C ASN A 236 -0.23 -22.48 -8.54
N GLY A 237 -1.07 -21.67 -9.15
CA GLY A 237 -2.53 -21.81 -9.15
C GLY A 237 -3.01 -23.04 -9.94
N ASP A 238 -4.31 -23.09 -10.23
CA ASP A 238 -4.93 -24.16 -10.97
C ASP A 238 -5.86 -23.72 -12.12
N GLY A 239 -7.00 -24.36 -12.30
CA GLY A 239 -8.00 -23.98 -13.32
C GLY A 239 -9.19 -23.23 -12.71
N SER A 240 -9.03 -22.74 -11.49
CA SER A 240 -10.02 -22.06 -10.65
C SER A 240 -9.51 -20.66 -10.35
N ASN A 241 -10.33 -19.84 -9.68
CA ASN A 241 -9.89 -18.54 -9.22
C ASN A 241 -8.97 -18.69 -8.00
N ASP A 242 -7.74 -18.22 -8.12
CA ASP A 242 -6.72 -18.30 -7.08
C ASP A 242 -6.39 -16.92 -6.49
N ILE A 243 -5.88 -16.91 -5.26
CA ILE A 243 -5.37 -15.71 -4.58
C ILE A 243 -3.99 -16.07 -4.06
N ILE A 244 -2.95 -15.52 -4.66
CA ILE A 244 -1.55 -15.90 -4.41
C ILE A 244 -0.72 -14.67 -4.08
N PHE A 245 0.03 -14.73 -2.99
CA PHE A 245 0.99 -13.70 -2.57
C PHE A 245 2.40 -14.31 -2.48
N GLY A 246 3.38 -13.74 -3.17
CA GLY A 246 4.78 -14.14 -3.14
C GLY A 246 5.47 -13.83 -1.82
N LEU A 247 5.23 -12.63 -1.29
CA LEU A 247 5.83 -12.06 -0.08
C LEU A 247 7.19 -11.41 -0.35
N ASP A 248 8.31 -11.91 0.21
CA ASP A 248 9.62 -11.34 -0.10
C ASP A 248 10.42 -12.33 -0.96
N GLY A 249 11.27 -11.80 -1.84
CA GLY A 249 12.23 -12.58 -2.62
C GLY A 249 11.81 -12.74 -4.07
N GLU A 250 12.77 -13.02 -4.96
CA GLU A 250 12.48 -13.09 -6.40
C GLU A 250 11.59 -14.30 -6.76
N ASP A 251 10.29 -14.09 -6.96
CA ASP A 251 9.29 -15.13 -7.10
C ASP A 251 8.87 -15.41 -8.55
N GLN A 252 8.35 -16.61 -8.77
CA GLN A 252 7.65 -16.99 -9.99
C GLN A 252 6.23 -17.44 -9.67
N ILE A 253 5.23 -16.70 -10.16
CA ILE A 253 3.82 -16.92 -9.83
C ILE A 253 3.03 -17.19 -11.11
N PHE A 254 2.27 -18.31 -11.13
CA PHE A 254 1.44 -18.71 -12.27
C PHE A 254 -0.01 -18.94 -11.84
N GLY A 255 -0.96 -18.12 -12.34
CA GLY A 255 -2.40 -18.29 -12.10
C GLY A 255 -3.03 -19.40 -12.96
N TYR A 256 -2.50 -19.60 -14.17
CA TYR A 256 -2.96 -20.53 -15.19
C TYR A 256 -4.33 -20.23 -15.79
N GLY A 257 -5.42 -20.45 -15.07
CA GLY A 257 -6.73 -20.09 -15.61
C GLY A 257 -7.80 -20.07 -14.56
N GLY A 258 -8.75 -19.17 -14.71
CA GLY A 258 -9.48 -18.67 -13.56
C GLY A 258 -9.55 -17.16 -13.67
N ASN A 259 -10.17 -16.51 -12.69
CA ASN A 259 -9.97 -15.09 -12.51
C ASN A 259 -9.13 -14.95 -11.25
N ASP A 260 -7.84 -14.72 -11.44
CA ASP A 260 -6.85 -14.87 -10.39
C ASP A 260 -6.45 -13.51 -9.81
N PHE A 261 -6.11 -13.50 -8.52
CA PHE A 261 -5.38 -12.39 -7.91
C PHE A 261 -3.96 -12.86 -7.59
N LEU A 262 -2.97 -12.23 -8.20
CA LEU A 262 -1.56 -12.54 -7.99
C LEU A 262 -0.83 -11.28 -7.51
N ASP A 263 0.00 -11.44 -6.49
CA ASP A 263 0.81 -10.36 -5.90
C ASP A 263 2.23 -10.86 -5.69
N GLY A 264 3.22 -10.20 -6.31
CA GLY A 264 4.63 -10.60 -6.22
C GLY A 264 5.18 -10.30 -4.83
N GLY A 265 5.04 -9.05 -4.42
CA GLY A 265 5.46 -8.59 -3.10
C GLY A 265 6.75 -7.80 -3.22
N PHE A 266 7.82 -8.22 -2.56
CA PHE A 266 9.11 -7.55 -2.56
C PHE A 266 10.15 -8.25 -3.43
N ASP A 267 11.06 -7.46 -3.97
CA ASP A 267 12.12 -7.86 -4.90
C ASP A 267 11.58 -8.07 -6.32
N LEU A 268 12.35 -8.76 -7.18
CA LEU A 268 12.06 -8.84 -8.61
C LEU A 268 11.26 -10.10 -8.93
N ASP A 269 10.02 -9.90 -9.35
CA ASP A 269 9.07 -11.00 -9.55
C ASP A 269 8.70 -11.26 -11.01
N TYR A 270 8.26 -12.50 -11.26
CA TYR A 270 7.74 -12.94 -12.56
C TYR A 270 6.33 -13.49 -12.39
N LEU A 271 5.34 -12.74 -12.83
CA LEU A 271 3.92 -13.08 -12.66
C LEU A 271 3.23 -13.34 -13.99
N TYR A 272 2.42 -14.41 -14.02
CA TYR A 272 1.66 -14.84 -15.20
C TYR A 272 0.21 -15.13 -14.81
N GLY A 273 -0.73 -14.25 -15.18
CA GLY A 273 -2.18 -14.41 -14.90
C GLY A 273 -2.73 -15.67 -15.58
N GLY A 274 -2.72 -15.67 -16.91
CA GLY A 274 -2.99 -16.87 -17.70
C GLY A 274 -4.26 -16.76 -18.52
N ALA A 275 -5.37 -17.33 -18.06
CA ALA A 275 -6.60 -17.36 -18.84
C ALA A 275 -7.81 -17.02 -17.98
N GLY A 276 -8.35 -15.82 -18.19
CA GLY A 276 -9.58 -15.36 -17.59
C GLY A 276 -9.52 -13.88 -17.37
N SER A 277 -9.98 -13.39 -16.23
CA SER A 277 -9.92 -11.97 -15.90
C SER A 277 -9.09 -11.82 -14.64
N ASP A 278 -7.81 -11.58 -14.83
CA ASP A 278 -6.82 -11.65 -13.76
C ASP A 278 -6.48 -10.25 -13.26
N THR A 279 -6.20 -10.15 -11.96
CA THR A 279 -5.64 -8.95 -11.33
C THR A 279 -4.25 -9.31 -10.84
N VAL A 280 -3.22 -8.71 -11.43
CA VAL A 280 -1.82 -9.06 -11.16
C VAL A 280 -1.07 -7.81 -10.71
N SER A 281 -0.53 -7.84 -9.50
CA SER A 281 0.32 -6.79 -8.92
C SER A 281 1.77 -7.26 -8.84
N GLY A 282 2.72 -6.49 -9.38
CA GLY A 282 4.16 -6.72 -9.20
C GLY A 282 4.54 -6.56 -7.73
N GLY A 283 4.32 -5.37 -7.18
CA GLY A 283 4.67 -5.05 -5.80
C GLY A 283 5.79 -4.03 -5.73
N ASP A 284 6.71 -4.18 -4.79
CA ASP A 284 7.95 -3.40 -4.69
C ASP A 284 9.08 -4.16 -5.36
N GLY A 285 9.56 -3.70 -6.52
CA GLY A 285 10.39 -4.57 -7.33
C GLY A 285 10.91 -3.96 -8.60
N ALA A 286 11.12 -4.78 -9.61
CA ALA A 286 11.33 -4.35 -10.98
C ALA A 286 10.80 -5.48 -11.84
N ASP A 287 9.48 -5.56 -11.88
CA ASP A 287 8.77 -6.80 -12.05
C ASP A 287 8.44 -7.06 -13.50
N TYR A 288 8.20 -8.33 -13.79
CA TYR A 288 7.64 -8.77 -15.06
C TYR A 288 6.25 -9.34 -14.81
N VAL A 289 5.24 -8.70 -15.38
CA VAL A 289 3.84 -9.06 -15.21
C VAL A 289 3.19 -9.31 -16.56
N GLU A 290 2.59 -10.49 -16.74
CA GLU A 290 1.92 -10.89 -17.98
C GLU A 290 0.50 -11.41 -17.75
N GLY A 291 -0.51 -10.71 -18.28
CA GLY A 291 -1.94 -11.06 -18.13
C GLY A 291 -2.35 -12.28 -18.97
N ASN A 292 -1.86 -12.35 -20.21
CA ASN A 292 -2.17 -13.34 -21.24
C ASN A 292 -3.57 -13.17 -21.89
N ASN A 293 -4.55 -14.03 -21.60
CA ASN A 293 -5.83 -14.04 -22.31
C ASN A 293 -7.00 -13.66 -21.41
N GLY A 294 -7.76 -12.69 -21.88
CA GLY A 294 -8.97 -12.17 -21.27
C GLY A 294 -8.71 -10.77 -20.71
N PRO A 295 -9.74 -10.10 -20.17
CA PRO A 295 -9.61 -8.71 -19.72
C PRO A 295 -8.94 -8.68 -18.35
N ASP A 296 -7.68 -8.24 -18.33
CA ASP A 296 -6.81 -8.28 -17.16
C ASP A 296 -6.56 -6.89 -16.59
N THR A 297 -6.20 -6.82 -15.31
CA THR A 297 -5.70 -5.63 -14.64
C THR A 297 -4.29 -5.88 -14.14
N LEU A 298 -3.33 -5.14 -14.69
CA LEU A 298 -1.92 -5.25 -14.33
C LEU A 298 -1.47 -3.99 -13.60
N ILE A 299 -0.87 -4.17 -12.43
CA ILE A 299 -0.33 -3.09 -11.58
C ILE A 299 1.15 -3.39 -11.38
N GLY A 300 2.03 -2.44 -11.72
CA GLY A 300 3.48 -2.57 -11.50
C GLY A 300 3.80 -2.45 -10.03
N GLY A 301 3.60 -1.23 -9.50
CA GLY A 301 3.78 -0.93 -8.09
C GLY A 301 4.96 0.03 -7.90
N SER A 302 6.05 -0.41 -7.29
CA SER A 302 7.24 0.42 -7.15
C SER A 302 8.41 -0.19 -7.89
N GLY A 303 9.21 0.65 -8.54
CA GLY A 303 10.33 0.26 -9.37
C GLY A 303 9.98 0.20 -10.85
N ASN A 304 10.94 -0.25 -11.66
CA ASN A 304 10.79 -0.16 -13.12
C ASN A 304 10.27 -1.49 -13.67
N ASP A 305 8.99 -1.52 -13.99
CA ASP A 305 8.24 -2.73 -14.29
C ASP A 305 8.02 -2.93 -15.79
N THR A 306 7.67 -4.16 -16.15
CA THR A 306 7.24 -4.53 -17.50
C THR A 306 5.89 -5.23 -17.41
N LEU A 307 4.85 -4.53 -17.86
CA LEU A 307 3.46 -5.00 -17.88
C LEU A 307 3.06 -5.38 -19.32
N ILE A 308 2.68 -6.64 -19.54
CA ILE A 308 2.23 -7.16 -20.84
C ILE A 308 0.83 -7.78 -20.67
N ALA A 309 -0.21 -7.05 -21.06
CA ALA A 309 -1.58 -7.50 -20.81
C ALA A 309 -1.98 -8.67 -21.72
N GLY A 310 -1.86 -8.50 -23.04
CA GLY A 310 -2.06 -9.60 -23.99
C GLY A 310 -3.30 -9.43 -24.85
N VAL A 311 -4.27 -10.33 -24.73
CA VAL A 311 -5.52 -10.28 -25.52
C VAL A 311 -6.69 -10.06 -24.58
N GLY A 312 -7.25 -8.86 -24.59
CA GLY A 312 -8.32 -8.52 -23.67
C GLY A 312 -8.69 -7.06 -23.81
N ASN A 313 -9.65 -6.60 -23.02
CA ASN A 313 -9.77 -5.16 -22.78
C ASN A 313 -9.08 -4.94 -21.44
N ASP A 314 -7.85 -4.46 -21.49
CA ASP A 314 -6.98 -4.56 -20.33
C ASP A 314 -6.82 -3.20 -19.62
N VAL A 315 -6.43 -3.25 -18.36
CA VAL A 315 -6.06 -2.08 -17.55
C VAL A 315 -4.61 -2.25 -17.13
N LEU A 316 -3.78 -1.25 -17.38
CA LEU A 316 -2.36 -1.26 -17.02
C LEU A 316 -2.04 0.01 -16.23
N GLN A 317 -1.48 -0.16 -15.03
CA GLN A 317 -1.06 0.91 -14.12
C GLN A 317 0.40 0.66 -13.72
N GLY A 318 1.32 1.52 -14.18
CA GLY A 318 2.75 1.39 -13.86
C GLY A 318 3.08 1.68 -12.40
N ASP A 319 2.47 2.75 -11.87
CA ASP A 319 2.78 3.35 -10.55
C ASP A 319 4.18 4.02 -10.53
N ASP A 320 5.05 3.75 -9.55
CA ASP A 320 6.34 4.48 -9.37
C ASP A 320 7.48 3.83 -10.14
N GLY A 321 7.86 4.39 -11.29
CA GLY A 321 9.05 3.94 -12.00
C GLY A 321 9.06 4.34 -13.46
N ASP A 322 10.13 4.00 -14.17
CA ASP A 322 10.14 4.10 -15.63
C ASP A 322 9.63 2.77 -16.21
N ASP A 323 8.31 2.65 -16.43
CA ASP A 323 7.69 1.36 -16.77
C ASP A 323 7.54 1.11 -18.27
N ILE A 324 7.36 -0.16 -18.63
CA ILE A 324 6.97 -0.58 -19.97
C ILE A 324 5.54 -1.12 -19.91
N LEU A 325 4.62 -0.45 -20.59
CA LEU A 325 3.21 -0.82 -20.66
C LEU A 325 2.89 -1.32 -22.08
N ASP A 326 2.53 -2.60 -22.22
CA ASP A 326 2.13 -3.21 -23.48
C ASP A 326 0.74 -3.86 -23.34
N GLY A 327 -0.30 -3.18 -23.83
CA GLY A 327 -1.66 -3.73 -23.90
C GLY A 327 -1.80 -4.91 -24.88
N GLY A 328 -0.73 -5.30 -25.57
CA GLY A 328 -0.73 -6.44 -26.47
C GLY A 328 -1.48 -6.19 -27.77
N LEU A 329 -1.57 -7.25 -28.59
CA LEU A 329 -2.15 -7.19 -29.92
C LEU A 329 -3.16 -8.33 -30.12
N ASP A 330 -4.46 -8.02 -30.10
CA ASP A 330 -5.47 -8.86 -30.75
C ASP A 330 -5.30 -8.77 -32.28
N PRO A 331 -5.19 -9.89 -33.01
CA PRO A 331 -5.22 -9.92 -34.48
C PRO A 331 -6.40 -9.17 -35.12
N THR A 332 -7.49 -8.94 -34.38
CA THR A 332 -8.67 -8.21 -34.87
C THR A 332 -8.69 -6.72 -34.50
N PHE A 333 -7.78 -6.25 -33.64
CA PHE A 333 -7.73 -4.86 -33.13
C PHE A 333 -9.10 -4.40 -32.60
N SER A 334 -9.82 -5.31 -31.95
CA SER A 334 -11.19 -5.07 -31.46
C SER A 334 -11.25 -4.79 -29.97
N ASP A 335 -10.16 -5.13 -29.30
CA ASP A 335 -9.84 -4.78 -27.92
C ASP A 335 -9.63 -3.27 -27.74
N SER A 336 -9.66 -2.87 -26.48
CA SER A 336 -9.46 -1.50 -26.03
C SER A 336 -8.80 -1.55 -24.66
N ASP A 337 -7.57 -1.06 -24.58
CA ASP A 337 -6.81 -1.05 -23.33
C ASP A 337 -6.84 0.33 -22.68
N THR A 338 -6.69 0.35 -21.36
CA THR A 338 -6.64 1.56 -20.55
C THR A 338 -5.31 1.64 -19.81
N TYR A 339 -4.52 2.66 -20.12
CA TYR A 339 -3.27 2.97 -19.45
C TYR A 339 -3.56 4.01 -18.38
N VAL A 340 -3.45 3.63 -17.11
CA VAL A 340 -3.84 4.42 -15.95
C VAL A 340 -2.63 5.16 -15.41
N PHE A 341 -2.75 6.49 -15.34
CA PHE A 341 -1.83 7.36 -14.64
C PHE A 341 -2.58 7.98 -13.47
N ASP A 342 -2.48 7.30 -12.35
CA ASP A 342 -3.08 7.67 -11.07
C ASP A 342 -2.16 7.22 -9.96
N THR A 343 -1.63 8.17 -9.20
CA THR A 343 -0.86 7.88 -8.01
C THR A 343 -1.65 8.18 -6.74
N GLY A 344 -2.92 8.57 -6.86
CA GLY A 344 -3.66 9.28 -5.82
C GLY A 344 -3.24 10.76 -5.73
N ALA A 345 -4.01 11.57 -5.00
CA ALA A 345 -3.92 13.04 -4.96
C ALA A 345 -2.57 13.66 -4.55
N GLU A 346 -1.65 12.85 -4.05
CA GLU A 346 -0.60 13.31 -3.14
C GLU A 346 0.81 12.85 -3.51
N TYR A 347 0.90 11.90 -4.44
CA TYR A 347 2.15 11.54 -5.08
C TYR A 347 2.37 12.46 -6.28
N GLY A 348 3.59 12.99 -6.38
CA GLY A 348 3.92 13.88 -7.49
C GLY A 348 3.98 13.09 -8.80
N VAL A 349 3.68 13.74 -9.93
CA VAL A 349 3.93 13.18 -11.28
C VAL A 349 5.41 12.77 -11.45
N LEU A 350 6.33 13.30 -10.63
CA LEU A 350 7.74 12.89 -10.61
C LEU A 350 7.97 11.51 -9.98
N GLU A 351 7.02 11.01 -9.21
CA GLU A 351 6.99 9.69 -8.58
C GLU A 351 6.20 8.69 -9.44
N LEU A 352 5.72 9.07 -10.63
CA LEU A 352 5.23 8.15 -11.67
C LEU A 352 6.35 7.66 -12.59
N GLY A 353 7.55 8.24 -12.47
CA GLY A 353 8.58 8.14 -13.51
C GLY A 353 8.07 8.50 -14.92
N VAL A 354 8.66 7.89 -15.95
CA VAL A 354 8.30 8.11 -17.36
C VAL A 354 8.00 6.81 -18.06
N ASP A 355 6.71 6.50 -18.15
CA ASP A 355 6.26 5.24 -18.74
C ASP A 355 6.42 5.20 -20.25
N GLN A 356 6.60 3.99 -20.76
CA GLN A 356 6.62 3.69 -22.18
C GLN A 356 5.42 2.81 -22.54
N ILE A 357 4.40 3.44 -23.14
CA ILE A 357 3.33 2.73 -23.83
C ILE A 357 3.87 2.21 -25.16
N SER A 358 4.05 0.89 -25.26
CA SER A 358 4.72 0.23 -26.39
C SER A 358 3.89 0.29 -27.66
N PHE A 359 2.59 -0.02 -27.56
CA PHE A 359 1.65 -0.03 -28.68
C PHE A 359 0.32 0.60 -28.29
N PHE A 360 -0.07 1.68 -28.97
CA PHE A 360 -1.35 2.36 -28.75
C PHE A 360 -2.28 2.14 -29.95
N LYS A 361 -3.26 1.26 -29.78
CA LYS A 361 -4.25 0.82 -30.77
C LYS A 361 -5.39 1.83 -30.91
N PRO A 362 -6.18 1.74 -31.99
CA PRO A 362 -7.47 2.43 -32.03
C PRO A 362 -8.37 1.94 -30.90
N ASN A 363 -9.02 2.87 -30.19
CA ASN A 363 -9.88 2.69 -29.00
C ASN A 363 -9.16 2.69 -27.65
N ASP A 364 -7.85 2.45 -27.61
CA ASP A 364 -7.10 2.57 -26.36
C ASP A 364 -7.25 3.95 -25.73
N LYS A 365 -7.15 3.96 -24.41
CA LYS A 365 -7.36 5.10 -23.54
C LYS A 365 -6.18 5.32 -22.62
N ILE A 366 -5.85 6.59 -22.41
CA ILE A 366 -4.98 7.04 -21.34
C ILE A 366 -5.89 7.65 -20.27
N GLN A 367 -6.03 6.97 -19.15
CA GLN A 367 -6.79 7.47 -18.02
C GLN A 367 -5.89 8.37 -17.18
N LEU A 368 -6.32 9.61 -16.94
CA LEU A 368 -5.63 10.58 -16.08
C LEU A 368 -6.51 10.90 -14.88
N SER A 369 -5.95 10.72 -13.68
CA SER A 369 -6.58 11.11 -12.43
C SER A 369 -6.53 12.63 -12.23
N GLN A 370 -7.65 13.27 -11.88
CA GLN A 370 -7.67 14.70 -11.54
C GLN A 370 -7.00 15.00 -10.20
N ASP A 371 -6.79 13.97 -9.39
CA ASP A 371 -6.03 14.04 -8.15
C ASP A 371 -4.53 14.20 -8.44
N THR A 372 -3.99 13.41 -9.36
CA THR A 372 -2.58 13.53 -9.80
C THR A 372 -2.39 14.70 -10.78
N PHE A 373 -3.30 14.85 -11.75
CA PHE A 373 -3.24 15.86 -12.83
C PHE A 373 -4.21 17.02 -12.59
N THR A 374 -4.09 17.65 -11.42
CA THR A 374 -5.02 18.66 -10.86
C THR A 374 -5.38 19.85 -11.77
N ALA A 375 -4.53 20.21 -12.73
CA ALA A 375 -4.79 21.32 -13.64
C ALA A 375 -5.60 20.93 -14.90
N VAL A 376 -5.93 19.65 -15.08
CA VAL A 376 -6.63 19.16 -16.28
C VAL A 376 -8.12 19.52 -16.23
N ASP A 377 -8.54 20.44 -17.12
CA ASP A 377 -9.94 20.73 -17.42
C ASP A 377 -10.45 19.81 -18.56
N PRO A 378 -11.43 18.92 -18.32
CA PRO A 378 -11.94 17.99 -19.32
C PRO A 378 -12.46 18.64 -20.61
N SER A 379 -12.79 19.94 -20.60
CA SER A 379 -13.34 20.64 -21.76
C SER A 379 -12.29 21.05 -22.80
N ASN A 380 -11.03 21.26 -22.41
CA ASN A 380 -9.92 21.60 -23.32
C ASN A 380 -8.55 21.52 -22.61
N PHE A 381 -7.91 20.35 -22.65
CA PHE A 381 -6.64 20.12 -21.94
C PHE A 381 -5.48 19.60 -22.81
N PHE A 382 -5.74 19.21 -24.06
CA PHE A 382 -4.74 18.50 -24.88
C PHE A 382 -4.20 19.38 -26.02
N GLY A 383 -2.88 19.55 -26.04
CA GLY A 383 -2.13 20.32 -27.03
C GLY A 383 -1.12 19.46 -27.80
N GLU A 384 -0.77 19.90 -29.01
CA GLU A 384 0.22 19.25 -29.87
C GLU A 384 1.33 20.24 -30.21
N ALA A 385 2.58 19.81 -30.08
CA ALA A 385 3.75 20.61 -30.42
C ALA A 385 4.78 19.81 -31.21
N SER A 386 5.48 20.47 -32.13
CA SER A 386 6.54 19.85 -32.92
C SER A 386 7.88 19.79 -32.18
N THR A 387 8.04 20.60 -31.13
CA THR A 387 9.26 20.65 -30.32
C THR A 387 8.95 20.94 -28.86
N VAL A 388 9.82 20.51 -27.96
CA VAL A 388 9.75 20.84 -26.52
C VAL A 388 9.72 22.35 -26.28
N SER A 389 10.37 23.15 -27.14
CA SER A 389 10.35 24.62 -27.04
C SER A 389 8.99 25.24 -27.40
N GLU A 390 8.23 24.60 -28.28
CA GLU A 390 6.88 25.04 -28.67
C GLU A 390 5.86 24.61 -27.62
N ALA A 391 5.97 23.37 -27.13
CA ALA A 391 5.19 22.86 -25.99
C ALA A 391 5.23 23.83 -24.80
N LYS A 392 6.38 24.50 -24.64
CA LYS A 392 6.66 25.53 -23.63
C LYS A 392 5.88 26.82 -23.67
N THR A 393 5.07 26.97 -24.71
CA THR A 393 4.26 28.17 -24.93
C THR A 393 2.78 27.86 -25.00
N LEU A 394 2.40 26.59 -24.86
CA LEU A 394 1.02 26.11 -24.89
C LEU A 394 0.37 26.27 -23.50
N ASP A 395 -0.93 26.54 -23.51
CA ASP A 395 -1.74 26.69 -22.29
C ASP A 395 -2.45 25.37 -21.93
N GLU A 396 -2.36 24.36 -22.80
CA GLU A 396 -2.92 23.04 -22.59
C GLU A 396 -2.16 22.26 -21.51
N ALA A 397 -2.91 21.64 -20.58
CA ALA A 397 -2.37 20.91 -19.43
C ALA A 397 -1.64 19.62 -19.80
N ILE A 398 -1.99 18.99 -20.92
CA ILE A 398 -1.29 17.84 -21.48
C ILE A 398 -0.79 18.21 -22.86
N VAL A 399 0.51 18.06 -23.10
CA VAL A 399 1.13 18.39 -24.39
C VAL A 399 1.84 17.18 -24.97
N ASN A 400 1.49 16.82 -26.20
CA ASN A 400 2.19 15.81 -26.97
C ASN A 400 3.30 16.43 -27.84
N VAL A 401 4.50 15.85 -27.76
CA VAL A 401 5.65 16.18 -28.61
C VAL A 401 6.16 14.92 -29.29
N GLY A 402 5.51 14.57 -30.41
CA GLY A 402 5.93 13.44 -31.24
C GLY A 402 5.88 12.09 -30.53
N GLY A 403 4.88 11.88 -29.67
CA GLY A 403 4.68 10.67 -28.87
C GLY A 403 5.09 10.82 -27.40
N GLN A 404 5.86 11.84 -27.04
CA GLN A 404 6.20 12.14 -25.64
C GLN A 404 5.10 13.01 -25.03
N LEU A 405 4.52 12.57 -23.92
CA LEU A 405 3.42 13.24 -23.23
C LEU A 405 3.93 13.96 -21.98
N TYR A 406 3.59 15.24 -21.89
CA TYR A 406 4.04 16.13 -20.83
C TYR A 406 2.87 16.71 -20.06
N TYR A 407 2.99 16.78 -18.73
CA TYR A 407 2.08 17.53 -17.87
C TYR A 407 2.54 18.98 -17.73
N ASN A 408 1.84 19.89 -18.39
CA ASN A 408 2.16 21.30 -18.51
C ASN A 408 1.26 22.16 -17.62
N GLU A 409 1.47 22.09 -16.30
CA GLU A 409 0.66 22.90 -15.38
C GLU A 409 0.85 24.41 -15.60
N ASN A 410 2.05 24.92 -15.95
CA ASN A 410 2.34 26.32 -16.35
C ASN A 410 3.81 26.57 -16.84
N GLY A 411 4.44 25.61 -17.52
CA GLY A 411 5.62 25.79 -18.39
C GLY A 411 6.89 26.52 -17.90
N VAL A 412 7.24 26.54 -16.60
CA VAL A 412 8.45 27.23 -16.10
C VAL A 412 9.60 26.34 -15.61
N ASP A 413 9.39 25.04 -15.44
CA ASP A 413 10.38 24.14 -14.83
C ASP A 413 11.23 23.32 -15.84
N PRO A 414 12.37 22.74 -15.41
CA PRO A 414 13.19 21.84 -16.24
C PRO A 414 12.53 20.46 -16.32
N GLY A 415 12.09 20.03 -17.50
CA GLY A 415 11.29 18.79 -17.67
C GLY A 415 10.14 19.05 -18.64
N PHE A 416 8.94 19.34 -18.15
CA PHE A 416 7.95 20.30 -18.69
C PHE A 416 6.81 20.46 -17.66
N GLY A 417 6.39 21.70 -17.30
CA GLY A 417 5.43 21.94 -16.19
C GLY A 417 5.96 21.50 -14.81
N SER A 418 5.10 21.50 -13.78
CA SER A 418 5.45 21.03 -12.41
C SER A 418 5.75 19.52 -12.34
N GLY A 419 5.16 18.73 -13.25
CA GLY A 419 5.23 17.28 -13.22
C GLY A 419 6.15 16.61 -14.26
N GLY A 420 6.52 17.28 -15.35
CA GLY A 420 7.47 16.70 -16.31
C GLY A 420 6.83 15.91 -17.45
N GLN A 421 7.67 15.11 -18.12
CA GLN A 421 7.18 14.04 -18.98
C GLN A 421 6.66 12.94 -18.06
N PHE A 422 5.49 12.38 -18.37
CA PHE A 422 4.93 11.27 -17.59
C PHE A 422 4.80 9.99 -18.42
N ALA A 423 4.77 10.13 -19.75
CA ALA A 423 4.65 8.98 -20.63
C ALA A 423 5.29 9.22 -22.00
N SER A 424 5.52 8.12 -22.71
CA SER A 424 5.87 8.09 -24.11
C SER A 424 5.10 6.99 -24.82
N VAL A 425 4.56 7.30 -25.99
CA VAL A 425 3.88 6.35 -26.87
C VAL A 425 4.83 6.00 -28.01
N SER A 426 5.42 4.81 -27.92
CA SER A 426 6.45 4.35 -28.88
C SER A 426 5.88 4.13 -30.28
N PHE A 427 4.69 3.54 -30.36
CA PHE A 427 3.99 3.35 -31.60
C PHE A 427 2.50 3.62 -31.42
N SER A 428 1.95 4.49 -32.26
CA SER A 428 0.51 4.72 -32.33
C SER A 428 -0.01 4.58 -33.75
N PHE A 429 -1.16 3.92 -33.90
CA PHE A 429 -1.80 3.72 -35.21
C PHE A 429 -2.43 5.00 -35.77
N LEU A 430 -2.81 5.94 -34.89
CA LEU A 430 -3.43 7.22 -35.24
C LEU A 430 -2.80 8.36 -34.41
N PRO A 431 -2.80 9.60 -34.91
CA PRO A 431 -2.39 10.73 -34.09
C PRO A 431 -3.23 10.81 -32.81
N LEU A 432 -2.56 11.01 -31.67
CA LEU A 432 -3.23 11.25 -30.40
C LEU A 432 -4.07 12.53 -30.47
N ASN A 433 -5.17 12.52 -29.73
CA ASN A 433 -6.04 13.68 -29.55
C ASN A 433 -6.82 13.53 -28.23
N SER A 434 -7.55 14.55 -27.83
CA SER A 434 -8.28 14.55 -26.55
C SER A 434 -9.25 13.38 -26.35
N SER A 435 -9.76 12.74 -27.42
CA SER A 435 -10.64 11.57 -27.26
C SER A 435 -9.90 10.29 -26.84
N ASN A 436 -8.57 10.27 -26.92
CA ASN A 436 -7.73 9.16 -26.43
C ASN A 436 -7.52 9.22 -24.92
N PHE A 437 -8.03 10.23 -24.24
CA PHE A 437 -7.85 10.43 -22.81
C PHE A 437 -9.20 10.37 -22.11
N ASP A 438 -9.23 9.70 -20.97
CA ASP A 438 -10.36 9.73 -20.04
C ASP A 438 -9.87 10.42 -18.77
N ILE A 439 -10.61 11.44 -18.33
CA ILE A 439 -10.29 12.21 -17.13
C ILE A 439 -11.22 11.75 -16.04
N VAL A 440 -10.66 11.20 -14.96
CA VAL A 440 -11.41 10.64 -13.85
C VAL A 440 -11.24 11.48 -12.60
N ASP A 441 -12.34 11.67 -11.90
CA ASP A 441 -12.39 12.24 -10.55
C ASP A 441 -12.46 11.05 -9.59
N THR A 442 -11.61 11.04 -8.57
CA THR A 442 -11.47 9.96 -7.59
C THR A 442 -12.37 10.19 -6.36
N ASP A 443 -13.12 11.30 -6.31
CA ASP A 443 -14.14 11.65 -5.29
C ASP A 443 -15.50 10.93 -5.44
#